data_AF-A0A2V8WQ17-F1
#
_entry.id   AF-A0A2V8WQ17-F1
#
_cell.length_a   1.000
_cell.length_b   1.000
_cell.length_c   1.000
_cell.angle_alpha   90.00
_cell.angle_beta   90.00
_cell.angle_gamma   90.00
#
_symmetry.space_group_name_H-M   'P 1'
#
loop_
_entity.id
_entity.type
_entity.pdbx_description
1 polymer ?
#
loop_
_entity_poly.entity_id
_entity_poly.type
_entity_poly.pdbx_seq_one_letter_code
_entity_poly.pdbx_strand_id
1 'polypeptide(L)'
;MKRVCIIGCGSIGSLYAAHLARVTETWAYVRRAEHARALNEHGISVTGSHEFHAKLRATNDPAEMPQFDLGIVASKATQTAEALGPVAHLFKNGAILSSQNGLGSEEIIAALTDAFVIRGTTFMSGTRHTDTHVQYELDTATWMGPFEPTKTPFALVKEAAELITSSGLKAVALEDARPAQWSKLIFNSSVNSVAALTELPHSFHFAEEKDFGDLGHLLHALMEEGKSVAAGLGVKLYEDPWEMNKVGAQTDHPPSMLYDIRHKLRTEIDFLGGAIAREAARAGIPAPLHAALYRLIKGKEESWRYQGKGHPAAK
;
A
#
# COMPACT_ATOMS: atom_id res chain seq x y z
N MET A 1 -17.23 -13.61 9.16
CA MET A 1 -16.00 -14.15 8.56
C MET A 1 -15.25 -14.96 9.62
N LYS A 2 -14.95 -16.23 9.36
CA LYS A 2 -14.36 -17.20 10.31
C LYS A 2 -12.92 -17.59 9.98
N ARG A 3 -12.50 -17.48 8.72
CA ARG A 3 -11.11 -17.72 8.30
C ARG A 3 -10.56 -16.58 7.48
N VAL A 4 -9.40 -16.09 7.89
CA VAL A 4 -8.68 -15.02 7.20
C VAL A 4 -7.33 -15.52 6.71
N CYS A 5 -6.96 -15.11 5.49
CA CYS A 5 -5.63 -15.30 4.94
C CYS A 5 -4.94 -13.96 4.74
N ILE A 6 -3.75 -13.79 5.31
CA ILE A 6 -2.88 -12.65 5.07
C ILE A 6 -1.88 -13.03 3.97
N ILE A 7 -1.94 -12.35 2.84
CA ILE A 7 -1.07 -12.57 1.69
C ILE A 7 0.12 -11.60 1.80
N GLY A 8 1.22 -12.10 2.35
CA GLY A 8 2.44 -11.36 2.64
C GLY A 8 2.48 -10.79 4.07
N CYS A 9 3.45 -11.23 4.87
CA CYS A 9 3.71 -10.73 6.22
C CYS A 9 4.94 -9.80 6.26
N GLY A 10 4.88 -8.70 5.51
CA GLY A 10 5.73 -7.53 5.77
C GLY A 10 5.29 -6.81 7.06
N SER A 11 5.66 -5.55 7.27
CA SER A 11 5.21 -4.82 8.48
C SER A 11 3.69 -4.78 8.63
N ILE A 12 2.99 -4.30 7.59
CA ILE A 12 1.52 -4.14 7.59
C ILE A 12 0.82 -5.50 7.68
N GLY A 13 1.25 -6.48 6.89
CA GLY A 13 0.70 -7.83 6.93
C GLY A 13 0.88 -8.50 8.29
N SER A 14 2.04 -8.31 8.93
CA SER A 14 2.29 -8.80 10.28
C SER A 14 1.35 -8.20 11.32
N LEU A 15 1.04 -6.90 11.23
CA LEU A 15 0.04 -6.27 12.11
C LEU A 15 -1.35 -6.89 11.93
N TYR A 16 -1.83 -7.02 10.69
CA TYR A 16 -3.10 -7.71 10.44
C TYR A 16 -3.09 -9.14 10.95
N ALA A 17 -2.05 -9.90 10.65
CA ALA A 17 -1.92 -11.31 11.03
C ALA A 17 -1.97 -11.48 12.55
N ALA A 18 -1.18 -10.68 13.29
CA ALA A 18 -1.10 -10.74 14.74
C ALA A 18 -2.43 -10.36 15.42
N HIS A 19 -3.06 -9.29 14.96
CA HIS A 19 -4.32 -8.81 15.54
C HIS A 19 -5.46 -9.78 15.24
N LEU A 20 -5.66 -10.15 13.97
CA LEU A 20 -6.77 -11.02 13.56
C LEU A 20 -6.67 -12.42 14.17
N ALA A 21 -5.45 -12.95 14.35
CA ALA A 21 -5.23 -14.25 14.98
C ALA A 21 -5.77 -14.34 16.43
N ARG A 22 -6.03 -13.21 17.09
CA ARG A 22 -6.62 -13.18 18.45
C ARG A 22 -8.14 -13.38 18.46
N VAL A 23 -8.80 -13.20 17.32
CA VAL A 23 -10.27 -13.17 17.24
C VAL A 23 -10.84 -14.11 16.17
N THR A 24 -10.02 -14.60 15.24
CA THR A 24 -10.46 -15.50 14.16
C THR A 24 -9.33 -16.41 13.68
N GLU A 25 -9.68 -17.52 13.04
CA GLU A 25 -8.69 -18.43 12.46
C GLU A 25 -7.92 -17.69 11.37
N THR A 26 -6.62 -17.46 11.60
CA THR A 26 -5.79 -16.63 10.72
C THR A 26 -4.61 -17.44 10.17
N TRP A 27 -4.44 -17.38 8.85
CA TRP A 27 -3.34 -17.95 8.11
C TRP A 27 -2.48 -16.85 7.50
N ALA A 28 -1.16 -17.00 7.59
CA ALA A 28 -0.19 -16.18 6.89
C ALA A 28 0.36 -16.96 5.69
N TYR A 29 0.10 -16.48 4.48
CA TYR A 29 0.75 -16.96 3.27
C TYR A 29 1.98 -16.11 2.98
N VAL A 30 3.17 -16.71 3.11
CA VAL A 30 4.45 -16.01 2.98
C VAL A 30 5.33 -16.67 1.93
N ARG A 31 6.18 -15.89 1.26
CA ARG A 31 7.04 -16.38 0.18
C ARG A 31 8.11 -17.38 0.63
N ARG A 32 8.56 -17.26 1.88
CA ARG A 32 9.76 -17.93 2.40
C ARG A 32 9.37 -19.02 3.39
N ALA A 33 9.83 -20.25 3.16
CA ALA A 33 9.53 -21.39 4.01
C ALA A 33 10.07 -21.21 5.45
N GLU A 34 11.23 -20.58 5.61
CA GLU A 34 11.80 -20.27 6.93
C GLU A 34 10.98 -19.23 7.69
N HIS A 35 10.35 -18.28 6.99
CA HIS A 35 9.43 -17.32 7.60
C HIS A 35 8.17 -18.02 8.10
N ALA A 36 7.58 -18.88 7.27
CA ALA A 36 6.43 -19.68 7.66
C ALA A 36 6.74 -20.55 8.88
N ARG A 37 7.89 -21.23 8.88
CA ARG A 37 8.34 -22.05 10.02
C ARG A 37 8.47 -21.22 11.30
N ALA A 38 9.16 -20.08 11.23
CA ALA A 38 9.34 -19.21 12.38
C ALA A 38 8.01 -18.73 12.97
N LEU A 39 7.04 -18.34 12.13
CA LEU A 39 5.71 -17.93 12.57
C LEU A 39 4.93 -19.08 13.24
N ASN A 40 5.03 -20.32 12.73
CA ASN A 40 4.37 -21.46 13.37
C ASN A 40 5.03 -21.86 14.71
N GLU A 41 6.36 -21.81 14.79
CA GLU A 41 7.11 -22.20 15.99
C GLU A 41 7.00 -21.16 17.11
N HIS A 42 7.13 -19.87 16.75
CA HIS A 42 7.26 -18.79 17.71
C HIS A 42 6.03 -17.88 17.78
N GLY A 43 5.08 -17.99 16.87
CA GLY A 43 4.01 -16.99 16.73
C GLY A 43 4.56 -15.64 16.26
N ILE A 44 3.84 -14.57 16.60
CA ILE A 44 4.21 -13.20 16.25
C ILE A 44 4.05 -12.26 17.45
N SER A 45 5.08 -11.46 17.71
CA SER A 45 5.10 -10.42 18.74
C SER A 45 4.78 -9.05 18.13
N VAL A 46 3.94 -8.29 18.82
CA VAL A 46 3.62 -6.88 18.53
C VAL A 46 4.12 -6.03 19.69
N THR A 47 4.82 -4.94 19.39
CA THR A 47 5.30 -3.93 20.36
C THR A 47 4.98 -2.52 19.89
N GLY A 48 5.17 -1.50 20.73
CA GLY A 48 4.95 -0.09 20.36
C GLY A 48 3.60 0.42 20.85
N SER A 49 2.71 0.87 19.96
CA SER A 49 1.37 1.34 20.34
C SER A 49 0.52 0.26 21.00
N HIS A 50 0.79 -1.01 20.70
CA HIS A 50 0.17 -2.19 21.30
C HIS A 50 1.29 -3.16 21.72
N GLU A 51 1.06 -3.96 22.76
CA GLU A 51 2.03 -4.94 23.24
C GLU A 51 1.36 -6.29 23.54
N PHE A 52 1.60 -7.28 22.69
CA PHE A 52 1.05 -8.63 22.85
C PHE A 52 1.76 -9.65 21.96
N HIS A 53 1.42 -10.93 22.17
CA HIS A 53 1.85 -12.05 21.35
C HIS A 53 0.64 -12.81 20.81
N ALA A 54 0.72 -13.30 19.57
CA ALA A 54 -0.34 -14.09 18.95
C ALA A 54 0.24 -15.33 18.25
N LYS A 55 -0.52 -16.43 18.29
CA LYS A 55 -0.23 -17.64 17.51
C LYS A 55 -1.12 -17.66 16.27
N LEU A 56 -0.54 -18.04 15.15
CA LEU A 56 -1.22 -18.17 13.87
C LEU A 56 -0.66 -19.37 13.10
N ARG A 57 -1.33 -19.73 12.00
CA ARG A 57 -0.80 -20.69 11.05
C ARG A 57 -0.07 -19.95 9.94
N ALA A 58 1.02 -20.50 9.45
CA ALA A 58 1.72 -19.92 8.31
C ALA A 58 2.17 -21.00 7.32
N THR A 59 2.18 -20.69 6.03
CA THR A 59 2.72 -21.59 5.01
C THR A 59 3.23 -20.80 3.80
N ASN A 60 4.11 -21.42 3.02
CA ASN A 60 4.49 -20.98 1.69
C ASN A 60 3.94 -21.91 0.59
N ASP A 61 3.17 -22.94 0.96
CA ASP A 61 2.58 -23.90 0.04
C ASP A 61 1.03 -23.74 -0.01
N PRO A 62 0.47 -23.28 -1.15
CA PRO A 62 -0.97 -23.19 -1.34
C PRO A 62 -1.73 -24.50 -1.12
N ALA A 63 -1.10 -25.66 -1.31
CA ALA A 63 -1.77 -26.96 -1.20
C ALA A 63 -2.18 -27.31 0.24
N GLU A 64 -1.54 -26.69 1.24
CA GLU A 64 -1.84 -26.90 2.66
C GLU A 64 -3.03 -26.06 3.15
N MET A 65 -3.49 -25.11 2.33
CA MET A 65 -4.39 -24.04 2.77
C MET A 65 -5.87 -24.38 2.55
N PRO A 66 -6.76 -24.02 3.51
CA PRO A 66 -8.19 -24.21 3.38
C PRO A 66 -8.83 -23.13 2.48
N GLN A 67 -10.16 -23.20 2.31
CA GLN A 67 -10.94 -22.06 1.82
C GLN A 67 -11.06 -20.97 2.90
N PHE A 68 -11.09 -19.71 2.46
CA PHE A 68 -11.14 -18.51 3.30
C PHE A 68 -12.34 -17.62 3.00
N ASP A 69 -12.78 -16.88 4.02
CA ASP A 69 -13.84 -15.89 3.89
C ASP A 69 -13.27 -14.50 3.52
N LEU A 70 -12.04 -14.21 3.97
CA LEU A 70 -11.36 -12.94 3.72
C LEU A 70 -9.87 -13.17 3.41
N GLY A 71 -9.39 -12.60 2.31
CA GLY A 71 -7.98 -12.40 2.02
C GLY A 71 -7.58 -10.96 2.27
N ILE A 72 -6.39 -10.71 2.80
CA ILE A 72 -5.81 -9.36 2.89
C ILE A 72 -4.47 -9.37 2.18
N VAL A 73 -4.38 -8.69 1.04
CA VAL A 73 -3.13 -8.52 0.29
C VAL A 73 -2.34 -7.39 0.92
N ALA A 74 -1.21 -7.74 1.53
CA ALA A 74 -0.31 -6.83 2.22
C ALA A 74 1.15 -6.95 1.75
N SER A 75 1.39 -7.63 0.61
CA SER A 75 2.64 -7.54 -0.15
C SER A 75 2.78 -6.15 -0.81
N LYS A 76 3.95 -5.84 -1.37
CA LYS A 76 4.08 -4.64 -2.22
C LYS A 76 3.17 -4.74 -3.45
N ALA A 77 2.69 -3.61 -3.94
CA ALA A 77 1.80 -3.56 -5.11
C ALA A 77 2.44 -4.20 -6.36
N THR A 78 3.77 -4.09 -6.49
CA THR A 78 4.56 -4.74 -7.56
C THR A 78 4.54 -6.26 -7.52
N GLN A 79 4.07 -6.87 -6.42
CA GLN A 79 4.07 -8.30 -6.18
C GLN A 79 2.66 -8.90 -6.08
N THR A 80 1.61 -8.10 -6.26
CA THR A 80 0.21 -8.53 -6.07
C THR A 80 -0.12 -9.79 -6.87
N ALA A 81 0.24 -9.84 -8.15
CA ALA A 81 -0.08 -10.98 -9.00
C ALA A 81 0.68 -12.26 -8.59
N GLU A 82 1.97 -12.13 -8.27
CA GLU A 82 2.81 -13.24 -7.82
C GLU A 82 2.34 -13.78 -6.46
N ALA A 83 1.98 -12.89 -5.54
CA ALA A 83 1.61 -13.25 -4.17
C ALA A 83 0.18 -13.82 -4.09
N LEU A 84 -0.77 -13.28 -4.84
CA LEU A 84 -2.17 -13.73 -4.80
C LEU A 84 -2.44 -14.90 -5.75
N GLY A 85 -1.85 -14.90 -6.95
CA GLY A 85 -2.19 -15.86 -8.02
C GLY A 85 -2.27 -17.32 -7.56
N PRO A 86 -1.28 -17.85 -6.81
CA PRO A 86 -1.30 -19.25 -6.35
C PRO A 86 -2.45 -19.59 -5.40
N VAL A 87 -2.99 -18.61 -4.67
CA VAL A 87 -4.01 -18.80 -3.63
C VAL A 87 -5.36 -18.16 -3.98
N ALA A 88 -5.47 -17.48 -5.13
CA ALA A 88 -6.67 -16.72 -5.52
C ALA A 88 -7.95 -17.58 -5.59
N HIS A 89 -7.80 -18.86 -5.93
CA HIS A 89 -8.87 -19.85 -6.00
C HIS A 89 -9.41 -20.30 -4.63
N LEU A 90 -8.79 -19.87 -3.52
CA LEU A 90 -9.18 -20.21 -2.15
C LEU A 90 -10.24 -19.27 -1.56
N PHE A 91 -10.73 -18.31 -2.34
CA PHE A 91 -11.65 -17.24 -1.90
C PHE A 91 -13.00 -17.26 -2.65
N LYS A 92 -13.42 -18.39 -3.23
CA LYS A 92 -14.57 -18.47 -4.18
C LYS A 92 -15.87 -17.79 -3.71
N ASN A 93 -16.14 -17.78 -2.41
CA ASN A 93 -17.33 -17.15 -1.81
C ASN A 93 -16.97 -16.02 -0.84
N GLY A 94 -15.71 -15.60 -0.83
CA GLY A 94 -15.17 -14.63 0.11
C GLY A 94 -14.92 -13.27 -0.52
N ALA A 95 -14.12 -12.48 0.20
CA ALA A 95 -13.61 -11.20 -0.27
C ALA A 95 -12.09 -11.15 -0.21
N ILE A 96 -11.48 -10.30 -1.02
CA ILE A 96 -10.06 -9.95 -0.93
C ILE A 96 -9.93 -8.44 -0.77
N LEU A 97 -9.36 -8.02 0.37
CA LEU A 97 -8.99 -6.64 0.67
C LEU A 97 -7.61 -6.33 0.08
N SER A 98 -7.52 -5.32 -0.78
CA SER A 98 -6.24 -4.69 -1.10
C SER A 98 -5.88 -3.70 0.00
N SER A 99 -4.84 -3.99 0.79
CA SER A 99 -4.36 -3.05 1.82
C SER A 99 -3.13 -2.25 1.35
N GLN A 100 -2.92 -2.17 0.05
CA GLN A 100 -1.69 -1.68 -0.55
C GLN A 100 -1.77 -0.18 -0.82
N ASN A 101 -0.62 0.47 -0.94
CA ASN A 101 -0.58 1.87 -1.37
C ASN A 101 -0.86 1.97 -2.87
N GLY A 102 -1.39 3.11 -3.30
CA GLY A 102 -1.48 3.45 -4.71
C GLY A 102 -2.82 3.06 -5.35
N LEU A 103 -2.80 2.99 -6.69
CA LEU A 103 -3.90 2.53 -7.54
C LEU A 103 -3.42 1.41 -8.47
N GLY A 104 -4.31 0.47 -8.79
CA GLY A 104 -4.07 -0.61 -9.76
C GLY A 104 -4.04 -2.00 -9.15
N SER A 105 -3.92 -2.11 -7.82
CA SER A 105 -3.84 -3.40 -7.14
C SER A 105 -5.19 -4.12 -7.16
N GLU A 106 -6.28 -3.38 -7.01
CA GLU A 106 -7.65 -3.91 -7.03
C GLU A 106 -7.99 -4.52 -8.40
N GLU A 107 -7.59 -3.87 -9.50
CA GLU A 107 -7.75 -4.38 -10.85
C GLU A 107 -6.96 -5.68 -11.06
N ILE A 108 -5.72 -5.75 -10.54
CA ILE A 108 -4.90 -6.97 -10.62
C ILE A 108 -5.55 -8.10 -9.82
N ILE A 109 -6.04 -7.81 -8.61
CA ILE A 109 -6.73 -8.80 -7.77
C ILE A 109 -7.97 -9.31 -8.48
N ALA A 110 -8.82 -8.41 -8.99
CA ALA A 110 -10.05 -8.76 -9.69
C ALA A 110 -9.81 -9.57 -10.98
N ALA A 111 -8.65 -9.42 -11.62
CA ALA A 111 -8.28 -10.23 -12.78
C ALA A 111 -7.84 -11.67 -12.43
N LEU A 112 -7.56 -11.95 -11.16
CA LEU A 112 -7.03 -13.25 -10.70
C LEU A 112 -8.05 -14.11 -9.95
N THR A 113 -9.19 -13.54 -9.59
CA THR A 113 -10.17 -14.18 -8.71
C THR A 113 -11.59 -13.83 -9.10
N ASP A 114 -12.51 -14.75 -8.82
CA ASP A 114 -13.96 -14.49 -8.89
C ASP A 114 -14.52 -13.96 -7.56
N ALA A 115 -13.67 -13.82 -6.53
CA ALA A 115 -14.05 -13.27 -5.24
C ALA A 115 -14.40 -11.78 -5.32
N PHE A 116 -15.15 -11.28 -4.33
CA PHE A 116 -15.36 -9.84 -4.21
C PHE A 116 -14.07 -9.12 -3.84
N VAL A 117 -13.83 -7.95 -4.42
CA VAL A 117 -12.67 -7.13 -4.07
C VAL A 117 -13.09 -5.96 -3.19
N ILE A 118 -12.35 -5.75 -2.10
CA ILE A 118 -12.50 -4.61 -1.21
C ILE A 118 -11.30 -3.69 -1.44
N ARG A 119 -11.58 -2.45 -1.83
CA ARG A 119 -10.58 -1.39 -1.91
C ARG A 119 -10.21 -0.98 -0.50
N GLY A 120 -8.93 -0.94 -0.18
CA GLY A 120 -8.44 -0.56 1.14
C GLY A 120 -7.36 0.52 1.05
N THR A 121 -7.37 1.42 2.02
CA THR A 121 -6.35 2.45 2.20
C THR A 121 -5.98 2.46 3.68
N THR A 122 -4.84 1.84 3.99
CA THR A 122 -4.32 1.77 5.36
C THR A 122 -3.48 3.01 5.66
N PHE A 123 -3.71 3.65 6.80
CA PHE A 123 -2.87 4.74 7.29
C PHE A 123 -1.88 4.27 8.36
N MET A 124 -1.98 3.00 8.75
CA MET A 124 -1.21 2.46 9.86
C MET A 124 0.26 2.30 9.47
N SER A 125 1.16 2.54 10.43
CA SER A 125 2.60 2.34 10.25
C SER A 125 3.13 1.28 11.18
N GLY A 126 4.08 0.50 10.70
CA GLY A 126 4.85 -0.40 11.53
C GLY A 126 6.19 -0.75 10.92
N THR A 127 7.10 -1.12 11.80
CA THR A 127 8.44 -1.59 11.43
C THR A 127 8.57 -3.06 11.78
N ARG A 128 8.91 -3.87 10.77
CA ARG A 128 9.19 -5.28 10.97
C ARG A 128 10.66 -5.44 11.39
N HIS A 129 10.87 -5.88 12.63
CA HIS A 129 12.21 -6.12 13.18
C HIS A 129 12.73 -7.51 12.82
N THR A 130 11.86 -8.52 12.85
CA THR A 130 12.19 -9.90 12.48
C THR A 130 11.03 -10.56 11.73
N ASP A 131 11.17 -11.83 11.38
CA ASP A 131 10.09 -12.62 10.78
C ASP A 131 8.91 -12.86 11.75
N THR A 132 9.13 -12.68 13.05
CA THR A 132 8.14 -12.92 14.12
C THR A 132 7.95 -11.72 15.05
N HIS A 133 8.46 -10.54 14.68
CA HIS A 133 8.31 -9.33 15.48
C HIS A 133 8.03 -8.11 14.59
N VAL A 134 6.93 -7.44 14.90
CA VAL A 134 6.56 -6.15 14.31
C VAL A 134 6.32 -5.12 15.41
N GLN A 135 6.85 -3.91 15.22
CA GLN A 135 6.53 -2.75 16.02
C GLN A 135 5.40 -1.97 15.35
N TYR A 136 4.32 -1.74 16.09
CA TYR A 136 3.23 -0.86 15.70
C TYR A 136 3.57 0.58 16.09
N GLU A 137 3.64 1.49 15.11
CA GLU A 137 4.09 2.87 15.32
C GLU A 137 2.94 3.88 15.28
N LEU A 138 2.08 3.78 14.26
CA LEU A 138 0.95 4.69 14.06
C LEU A 138 -0.35 3.89 14.03
N ASP A 139 -1.08 3.90 15.15
CA ASP A 139 -2.39 3.28 15.28
C ASP A 139 -3.49 4.14 14.65
N THR A 140 -3.58 4.05 13.33
CA THR A 140 -4.56 4.75 12.50
C THR A 140 -5.37 3.75 11.68
N ALA A 141 -6.53 4.20 11.19
CA ALA A 141 -7.50 3.32 10.58
C ALA A 141 -7.10 2.82 9.19
N THR A 142 -7.62 1.66 8.82
CA THR A 142 -7.77 1.26 7.41
C THR A 142 -9.15 1.62 6.93
N TRP A 143 -9.22 2.47 5.91
CA TRP A 143 -10.50 2.81 5.28
C TRP A 143 -10.73 1.91 4.10
N MET A 144 -11.95 1.41 3.98
CA MET A 144 -12.27 0.40 3.00
C MET A 144 -13.65 0.60 2.40
N GLY A 145 -13.77 0.25 1.12
CA GLY A 145 -15.00 0.39 0.37
C GLY A 145 -15.13 -0.69 -0.69
N PRO A 146 -16.32 -0.78 -1.31
CA PRO A 146 -16.51 -1.64 -2.46
C PRO A 146 -15.49 -1.33 -3.56
N PHE A 147 -14.96 -2.37 -4.21
CA PHE A 147 -14.43 -2.21 -5.56
C PHE A 147 -15.58 -2.39 -6.55
N GLU A 148 -15.94 -1.31 -7.21
CA GLU A 148 -17.15 -1.21 -8.03
C GLU A 148 -17.18 -2.25 -9.17
N PRO A 149 -16.07 -2.53 -9.88
CA PRO A 149 -16.04 -3.53 -10.96
C PRO A 149 -16.45 -4.94 -10.54
N THR A 150 -16.17 -5.35 -9.30
CA THR A 150 -16.60 -6.66 -8.76
C THR A 150 -17.98 -6.63 -8.12
N LYS A 151 -18.68 -5.49 -8.16
CA LYS A 151 -20.01 -5.29 -7.54
C LYS A 151 -20.04 -5.71 -6.07
N THR A 152 -18.94 -5.43 -5.36
CA THR A 152 -18.75 -5.86 -3.97
C THR A 152 -19.86 -5.30 -3.08
N PRO A 153 -20.64 -6.15 -2.39
CA PRO A 153 -21.70 -5.67 -1.51
C PRO A 153 -21.14 -4.86 -0.34
N PHE A 154 -21.71 -3.69 -0.05
CA PHE A 154 -21.26 -2.87 1.07
C PHE A 154 -21.40 -3.58 2.43
N ALA A 155 -22.39 -4.48 2.58
CA ALA A 155 -22.52 -5.32 3.77
C ALA A 155 -21.28 -6.19 4.03
N LEU A 156 -20.64 -6.69 2.97
CA LEU A 156 -19.42 -7.50 3.07
C LEU A 156 -18.22 -6.65 3.51
N VAL A 157 -18.17 -5.39 3.07
CA VAL A 157 -17.17 -4.41 3.52
C VAL A 157 -17.36 -4.10 5.01
N LYS A 158 -18.60 -3.91 5.47
CA LYS A 158 -18.91 -3.71 6.88
C LYS A 158 -18.48 -4.90 7.73
N GLU A 159 -18.79 -6.12 7.29
CA GLU A 159 -18.39 -7.35 7.99
C GLU A 159 -16.85 -7.46 8.11
N ALA A 160 -16.12 -7.14 7.03
CA ALA A 160 -14.65 -7.10 7.07
C ALA A 160 -14.11 -6.03 8.04
N ALA A 161 -14.68 -4.82 8.00
CA ALA A 161 -14.30 -3.74 8.91
C ALA A 161 -14.60 -4.10 10.36
N GLU A 162 -15.77 -4.66 10.66
CA GLU A 162 -16.16 -5.13 11.99
C GLU A 162 -15.19 -6.18 12.52
N LEU A 163 -14.82 -7.16 11.69
CA LEU A 163 -13.82 -8.16 12.05
C LEU A 163 -12.47 -7.51 12.41
N ILE A 164 -11.98 -6.58 11.59
CA ILE A 164 -10.74 -5.86 11.86
C ILE A 164 -10.86 -5.04 13.15
N THR A 165 -11.98 -4.35 13.38
CA THR A 165 -12.18 -3.61 14.63
C THR A 165 -12.23 -4.49 15.86
N SER A 166 -12.86 -5.68 15.77
CA SER A 166 -12.91 -6.65 16.88
C SER A 166 -11.53 -7.14 17.30
N SER A 167 -10.56 -7.12 16.38
CA SER A 167 -9.17 -7.52 16.62
C SER A 167 -8.33 -6.46 17.36
N GLY A 168 -8.91 -5.27 17.59
CA GLY A 168 -8.25 -4.12 18.21
C GLY A 168 -7.57 -3.17 17.24
N LEU A 169 -7.60 -3.45 15.94
CA LEU A 169 -7.21 -2.49 14.89
C LEU A 169 -8.34 -1.50 14.62
N LYS A 170 -8.05 -0.41 13.91
CA LYS A 170 -9.06 0.55 13.47
C LYS A 170 -9.42 0.30 12.01
N ALA A 171 -10.71 0.23 11.70
CA ALA A 171 -11.20 0.16 10.33
C ALA A 171 -12.47 0.99 10.14
N VAL A 172 -12.64 1.55 8.95
CA VAL A 172 -13.82 2.35 8.58
C VAL A 172 -14.35 1.84 7.25
N ALA A 173 -15.61 1.40 7.23
CA ALA A 173 -16.33 1.03 6.01
C ALA A 173 -16.99 2.26 5.37
N LEU A 174 -16.66 2.52 4.12
CA LEU A 174 -17.17 3.64 3.31
C LEU A 174 -17.94 3.10 2.12
N GLU A 175 -19.06 3.74 1.77
CA GLU A 175 -19.78 3.41 0.54
C GLU A 175 -18.94 3.75 -0.71
N ASP A 176 -18.11 4.80 -0.60
CA ASP A 176 -17.11 5.17 -1.58
C ASP A 176 -15.79 5.48 -0.89
N ALA A 177 -14.79 4.60 -1.09
CA ALA A 177 -13.45 4.77 -0.55
C ALA A 177 -12.48 5.51 -1.49
N ARG A 178 -12.91 5.85 -2.72
CA ARG A 178 -12.07 6.56 -3.70
C ARG A 178 -11.61 7.94 -3.19
N PRO A 179 -12.46 8.78 -2.56
CA PRO A 179 -12.04 10.06 -2.00
C PRO A 179 -10.79 9.97 -1.10
N ALA A 180 -10.78 8.99 -0.20
CA ALA A 180 -9.68 8.79 0.73
C ALA A 180 -8.44 8.17 0.09
N GLN A 181 -8.65 7.18 -0.79
CA GLN A 181 -7.56 6.58 -1.56
C GLN A 181 -6.84 7.64 -2.40
N TRP A 182 -7.58 8.53 -3.07
CA TRP A 182 -7.02 9.59 -3.89
C TRP A 182 -6.34 10.69 -3.07
N SER A 183 -6.92 11.12 -1.94
CA SER A 183 -6.24 12.06 -1.02
C SER A 183 -4.87 11.52 -0.60
N LYS A 184 -4.83 10.25 -0.15
CA LYS A 184 -3.58 9.61 0.26
C LYS A 184 -2.64 9.36 -0.91
N LEU A 185 -3.15 8.95 -2.07
CA LEU A 185 -2.36 8.69 -3.28
C LEU A 185 -1.58 9.93 -3.69
N ILE A 186 -2.26 11.08 -3.81
CA ILE A 186 -1.64 12.35 -4.25
C ILE A 186 -0.59 12.81 -3.24
N PHE A 187 -0.89 12.68 -1.95
CA PHE A 187 0.07 12.97 -0.89
C PHE A 187 1.32 12.06 -1.00
N ASN A 188 1.11 10.74 -1.00
CA ASN A 188 2.19 9.75 -1.06
C ASN A 188 2.97 9.81 -2.37
N SER A 189 2.33 10.02 -3.53
CA SER A 189 3.02 10.09 -4.83
C SER A 189 4.02 11.23 -4.86
N SER A 190 3.61 12.38 -4.31
CA SER A 190 4.40 13.61 -4.29
C SER A 190 5.56 13.49 -3.29
N VAL A 191 5.25 13.18 -2.04
CA VAL A 191 6.26 13.08 -0.96
C VAL A 191 7.26 11.95 -1.24
N ASN A 192 6.78 10.74 -1.59
CA ASN A 192 7.66 9.59 -1.78
C ASN A 192 8.64 9.80 -2.93
N SER A 193 8.17 10.31 -4.08
CA SER A 193 9.00 10.49 -5.26
C SER A 193 10.06 11.55 -5.04
N VAL A 194 9.71 12.66 -4.37
CA VAL A 194 10.66 13.72 -4.09
C VAL A 194 11.68 13.28 -3.04
N ALA A 195 11.24 12.68 -1.93
CA ALA A 195 12.14 12.13 -0.92
C ALA A 195 13.13 11.10 -1.51
N ALA A 196 12.64 10.25 -2.41
CA ALA A 196 13.46 9.25 -3.10
C ALA A 196 14.56 9.86 -3.99
N LEU A 197 14.33 11.03 -4.60
CA LEU A 197 15.31 11.70 -5.47
C LEU A 197 16.27 12.61 -4.70
N THR A 198 15.79 13.30 -3.65
CA THR A 198 16.60 14.21 -2.84
C THR A 198 17.33 13.51 -1.69
N GLU A 199 16.89 12.30 -1.35
CA GLU A 199 17.30 11.51 -0.18
C GLU A 199 17.02 12.19 1.19
N LEU A 200 16.23 13.27 1.18
CA LEU A 200 15.70 13.94 2.37
C LEU A 200 14.52 13.14 2.96
N PRO A 201 14.39 13.08 4.30
CA PRO A 201 13.14 12.63 4.93
C PRO A 201 12.02 13.64 4.69
N HIS A 202 10.77 13.30 5.05
CA HIS A 202 9.63 14.23 5.00
C HIS A 202 9.77 15.31 6.08
N SER A 203 10.60 16.31 5.78
CA SER A 203 10.99 17.41 6.66
C SER A 203 10.42 18.75 6.19
N PHE A 204 10.71 19.82 6.92
CA PHE A 204 10.15 21.15 6.68
C PHE A 204 10.34 21.66 5.25
N HIS A 205 11.43 21.25 4.56
CA HIS A 205 11.68 21.57 3.16
C HIS A 205 10.52 21.22 2.23
N PHE A 206 9.72 20.20 2.56
CA PHE A 206 8.58 19.76 1.75
C PHE A 206 7.39 20.71 1.79
N ALA A 207 7.39 21.70 2.69
CA ALA A 207 6.34 22.70 2.85
C ALA A 207 6.86 24.15 2.76
N GLU A 208 8.18 24.37 2.71
CA GLU A 208 8.78 25.69 2.58
C GLU A 208 8.58 26.24 1.16
N GLU A 209 8.13 27.49 1.03
CA GLU A 209 7.81 28.17 -0.24
C GLU A 209 8.25 29.66 -0.20
N LYS A 210 9.30 29.99 0.57
CA LYS A 210 9.73 31.38 0.78
C LYS A 210 10.67 31.86 -0.32
N ASP A 211 11.65 31.03 -0.65
CA ASP A 211 12.68 31.30 -1.63
C ASP A 211 12.43 30.49 -2.91
N PHE A 212 12.86 31.03 -4.05
CA PHE A 212 12.66 30.38 -5.36
C PHE A 212 13.18 28.94 -5.43
N GLY A 213 14.22 28.62 -4.67
CA GLY A 213 14.83 27.29 -4.63
C GLY A 213 14.14 26.29 -3.70
N ASP A 214 13.08 26.69 -3.00
CA ASP A 214 12.45 25.84 -1.99
C ASP A 214 11.67 24.68 -2.63
N LEU A 215 11.79 23.52 -1.98
CA LEU A 215 11.22 22.27 -2.48
C LEU A 215 9.68 22.24 -2.38
N GLY A 216 9.08 22.99 -1.45
CA GLY A 216 7.63 23.04 -1.27
C GLY A 216 6.89 23.50 -2.53
N HIS A 217 7.48 24.36 -3.36
CA HIS A 217 6.88 24.77 -4.64
C HIS A 217 6.62 23.58 -5.58
N LEU A 218 7.57 22.65 -5.65
CA LEU A 218 7.40 21.44 -6.45
C LEU A 218 6.33 20.51 -5.86
N LEU A 219 6.32 20.33 -4.53
CA LEU A 219 5.33 19.50 -3.85
C LEU A 219 3.92 20.05 -4.03
N HIS A 220 3.74 21.36 -3.87
CA HIS A 220 2.46 22.02 -4.05
C HIS A 220 1.97 21.84 -5.49
N ALA A 221 2.83 22.08 -6.48
CA ALA A 221 2.47 21.90 -7.89
C ALA A 221 2.12 20.45 -8.24
N LEU A 222 2.84 19.45 -7.70
CA LEU A 222 2.49 18.04 -7.84
C LEU A 222 1.11 17.75 -7.24
N MET A 223 0.83 18.26 -6.04
CA MET A 223 -0.45 18.01 -5.39
C MET A 223 -1.61 18.67 -6.14
N GLU A 224 -1.44 19.89 -6.66
CA GLU A 224 -2.44 20.55 -7.53
C GLU A 224 -2.68 19.80 -8.85
N GLU A 225 -1.62 19.25 -9.45
CA GLU A 225 -1.72 18.39 -10.63
C GLU A 225 -2.53 17.13 -10.30
N GLY A 226 -2.23 16.47 -9.18
CA GLY A 226 -2.99 15.31 -8.71
C GLY A 226 -4.46 15.62 -8.39
N LYS A 227 -4.74 16.76 -7.76
CA LYS A 227 -6.10 17.26 -7.49
C LYS A 227 -6.88 17.46 -8.79
N SER A 228 -6.24 18.04 -9.80
CA SER A 228 -6.85 18.28 -11.12
C SER A 228 -7.24 16.97 -11.81
N VAL A 229 -6.37 15.95 -11.75
CA VAL A 229 -6.67 14.61 -12.27
C VAL A 229 -7.84 13.97 -11.52
N ALA A 230 -7.81 13.98 -10.18
CA ALA A 230 -8.90 13.43 -9.36
C ALA A 230 -10.25 14.11 -9.68
N ALA A 231 -10.27 15.44 -9.77
CA ALA A 231 -11.46 16.21 -10.11
C ALA A 231 -12.01 15.86 -11.51
N GLY A 232 -11.14 15.73 -12.51
CA GLY A 232 -11.56 15.34 -13.86
C GLY A 232 -12.08 13.90 -13.97
N LEU A 233 -11.73 13.03 -13.00
CA LEU A 233 -12.32 11.70 -12.84
C LEU A 233 -13.59 11.69 -11.97
N GLY A 234 -14.07 12.86 -11.54
CA GLY A 234 -15.24 12.99 -10.68
C GLY A 234 -15.01 12.57 -9.23
N VAL A 235 -13.75 12.46 -8.79
CA VAL A 235 -13.40 12.12 -7.41
C VAL A 235 -13.23 13.41 -6.61
N LYS A 236 -14.17 13.65 -5.68
CA LYS A 236 -14.01 14.69 -4.67
C LYS A 236 -13.15 14.14 -3.53
N LEU A 237 -12.00 14.77 -3.30
CA LEU A 237 -11.05 14.35 -2.25
C LEU A 237 -11.67 14.45 -0.85
N TYR A 238 -11.27 13.54 0.03
CA TYR A 238 -11.72 13.53 1.42
C TYR A 238 -10.96 14.56 2.26
N GLU A 239 -9.63 14.59 2.09
CA GLU A 239 -8.71 15.56 2.67
C GLU A 239 -7.92 16.26 1.57
N ASP A 240 -7.45 17.48 1.86
CA ASP A 240 -6.54 18.21 0.99
C ASP A 240 -5.10 17.68 1.15
N PRO A 241 -4.49 17.09 0.10
CA PRO A 241 -3.12 16.57 0.16
C PRO A 241 -2.06 17.60 0.57
N TRP A 242 -2.26 18.88 0.27
CA TRP A 242 -1.33 19.94 0.65
C TRP A 242 -1.39 20.23 2.15
N GLU A 243 -2.59 20.26 2.73
CA GLU A 243 -2.75 20.41 4.18
C GLU A 243 -2.16 19.20 4.92
N MET A 244 -2.38 17.98 4.41
CA MET A 244 -1.72 16.77 4.91
C MET A 244 -0.19 16.90 4.86
N ASN A 245 0.35 17.48 3.78
CA ASN A 245 1.79 17.67 3.61
C ASN A 245 2.40 18.65 4.59
N LYS A 246 1.76 19.81 4.83
CA LYS A 246 2.27 20.80 5.80
C LYS A 246 2.36 20.23 7.22
N VAL A 247 1.43 19.34 7.59
CA VAL A 247 1.48 18.62 8.87
C VAL A 247 2.58 17.56 8.86
N GLY A 248 2.61 16.69 7.84
CA GLY A 248 3.59 15.60 7.77
C GLY A 248 5.04 16.07 7.66
N ALA A 249 5.28 17.22 7.02
CA ALA A 249 6.61 17.84 6.88
C ALA A 249 7.27 18.21 8.23
N GLN A 250 6.53 18.15 9.34
CA GLN A 250 7.04 18.42 10.68
C GLN A 250 7.59 17.17 11.39
N THR A 251 7.55 16.00 10.73
CA THR A 251 7.81 14.70 11.39
C THR A 251 9.21 14.14 11.17
N ASP A 252 9.95 14.66 10.17
CA ASP A 252 11.23 14.10 9.71
C ASP A 252 11.15 12.59 9.38
N HIS A 253 9.95 12.10 9.06
CA HIS A 253 9.72 10.68 8.81
C HIS A 253 10.27 10.28 7.43
N PRO A 254 11.13 9.25 7.33
CA PRO A 254 11.62 8.76 6.04
C PRO A 254 10.54 7.91 5.33
N PRO A 255 10.03 8.33 4.17
CA PRO A 255 8.97 7.59 3.48
C PRO A 255 9.45 6.23 2.94
N SER A 256 8.52 5.30 2.70
CA SER A 256 8.85 3.93 2.29
C SER A 256 9.68 3.84 0.99
N MET A 257 9.42 4.73 0.02
CA MET A 257 10.19 4.75 -1.23
C MET A 257 11.64 5.21 -1.02
N LEU A 258 11.91 6.08 -0.03
CA LEU A 258 13.28 6.47 0.32
C LEU A 258 14.06 5.27 0.89
N TYR A 259 13.40 4.44 1.71
CA TYR A 259 13.98 3.17 2.15
C TYR A 259 14.34 2.30 0.95
N ASP A 260 13.44 2.16 -0.03
CA ASP A 260 13.68 1.37 -1.24
C ASP A 260 14.89 1.87 -2.03
N ILE A 261 15.00 3.19 -2.26
CA ILE A 261 16.14 3.77 -2.96
C ILE A 261 17.46 3.52 -2.21
N ARG A 262 17.49 3.72 -0.90
CA ARG A 262 18.69 3.51 -0.07
C ARG A 262 19.18 2.06 -0.09
N HIS A 263 18.26 1.11 -0.28
CA HIS A 263 18.56 -0.32 -0.33
C HIS A 263 18.57 -0.90 -1.76
N LYS A 264 18.45 -0.05 -2.79
CA LYS A 264 18.38 -0.46 -4.20
C LYS A 264 17.29 -1.51 -4.49
N LEU A 265 16.14 -1.35 -3.83
CA LEU A 265 14.95 -2.17 -4.02
C LEU A 265 14.03 -1.52 -5.06
N ARG A 266 13.28 -2.35 -5.77
CA ARG A 266 12.23 -1.85 -6.67
C ARG A 266 11.17 -1.11 -5.86
N THR A 267 10.81 0.07 -6.34
CA THR A 267 9.84 0.98 -5.73
C THR A 267 8.41 0.68 -6.18
N GLU A 268 7.43 1.31 -5.52
CA GLU A 268 6.01 1.26 -5.92
C GLU A 268 5.62 2.40 -6.88
N ILE A 269 6.59 3.04 -7.56
CA ILE A 269 6.33 4.22 -8.40
C ILE A 269 5.29 3.97 -9.50
N ASP A 270 5.21 2.74 -10.01
CA ASP A 270 4.23 2.32 -11.00
C ASP A 270 2.78 2.46 -10.49
N PHE A 271 2.55 2.31 -9.17
CA PHE A 271 1.23 2.37 -8.51
C PHE A 271 0.96 3.72 -7.83
N LEU A 272 1.97 4.58 -7.73
CA LEU A 272 1.88 5.92 -7.14
C LEU A 272 1.80 6.99 -8.23
N GLY A 273 2.86 7.79 -8.40
CA GLY A 273 2.87 8.86 -9.41
C GLY A 273 2.70 8.35 -10.84
N GLY A 274 3.17 7.13 -11.14
CA GLY A 274 2.93 6.47 -12.43
C GLY A 274 1.45 6.17 -12.67
N ALA A 275 0.68 5.84 -11.61
CA ALA A 275 -0.75 5.62 -11.74
C ALA A 275 -1.50 6.92 -12.02
N ILE A 276 -1.20 8.00 -11.29
CA ILE A 276 -1.77 9.34 -11.56
C ILE A 276 -1.50 9.75 -13.02
N ALA A 277 -0.26 9.61 -13.49
CA ALA A 277 0.10 9.97 -14.86
C ALA A 277 -0.66 9.14 -15.92
N ARG A 278 -0.92 7.84 -15.66
CA ARG A 278 -1.70 7.00 -16.57
C ARG A 278 -3.19 7.36 -16.56
N GLU A 279 -3.77 7.62 -15.39
CA GLU A 279 -5.17 8.05 -15.29
C GLU A 279 -5.38 9.42 -15.95
N ALA A 280 -4.45 10.35 -15.76
CA ALA A 280 -4.43 11.64 -16.42
C ALA A 280 -4.43 11.49 -17.95
N ALA A 281 -3.53 10.64 -18.48
CA ALA A 281 -3.47 10.35 -19.92
C ALA A 281 -4.78 9.72 -20.46
N ARG A 282 -5.41 8.80 -19.70
CA ARG A 282 -6.71 8.20 -20.06
C ARG A 282 -7.83 9.23 -20.11
N ALA A 283 -7.82 10.20 -19.19
CA ALA A 283 -8.83 11.25 -19.10
C ALA A 283 -8.54 12.47 -20.01
N GLY A 284 -7.40 12.50 -20.72
CA GLY A 284 -6.98 13.65 -21.50
C GLY A 284 -6.58 14.87 -20.66
N ILE A 285 -6.17 14.65 -19.40
CA ILE A 285 -5.76 15.68 -18.44
C ILE A 285 -4.23 15.73 -18.39
N PRO A 286 -3.59 16.91 -18.44
CA PRO A 286 -2.15 17.02 -18.28
C PRO A 286 -1.69 16.60 -16.87
N ALA A 287 -0.70 15.71 -16.80
CA ALA A 287 0.05 15.43 -15.56
C ALA A 287 1.58 15.35 -15.80
N PRO A 288 2.20 16.42 -16.33
CA PRO A 288 3.62 16.41 -16.70
C PRO A 288 4.58 16.20 -15.52
N LEU A 289 4.28 16.73 -14.33
CA LEU A 289 5.18 16.63 -13.17
C LEU A 289 5.20 15.20 -12.63
N HIS A 290 4.03 14.56 -12.47
CA HIS A 290 3.96 13.14 -12.11
C HIS A 290 4.62 12.26 -13.17
N ALA A 291 4.41 12.55 -14.46
CA ALA A 291 5.06 11.81 -15.54
C ALA A 291 6.59 11.98 -15.54
N ALA A 292 7.10 13.17 -15.20
CA ALA A 292 8.53 13.44 -15.09
C ALA A 292 9.14 12.70 -13.89
N LEU A 293 8.55 12.82 -12.70
CA LEU A 293 9.02 12.11 -11.50
C LEU A 293 8.94 10.59 -11.65
N TYR A 294 7.87 10.08 -12.26
CA TYR A 294 7.77 8.67 -12.62
C TYR A 294 9.00 8.22 -13.42
N ARG A 295 9.32 8.92 -14.51
CA ARG A 295 10.46 8.59 -15.37
C ARG A 295 11.80 8.71 -14.65
N LEU A 296 11.98 9.73 -13.80
CA LEU A 296 13.21 9.92 -13.03
C LEU A 296 13.43 8.80 -12.03
N ILE A 297 12.39 8.35 -11.32
CA ILE A 297 12.50 7.22 -10.40
C ILE A 297 12.79 5.93 -11.18
N LYS A 298 12.13 5.67 -12.32
CA LYS A 298 12.47 4.55 -13.20
C LYS A 298 13.94 4.60 -13.64
N GLY A 299 14.42 5.78 -14.02
CA GLY A 299 15.83 6.01 -14.36
C GLY A 299 16.79 5.77 -13.19
N LYS A 300 16.43 6.18 -11.97
CA LYS A 300 17.19 5.90 -10.74
C LYS A 300 17.28 4.39 -10.47
N GLU A 301 16.20 3.64 -10.65
CA GLU A 301 16.20 2.17 -10.53
C GLU A 301 17.15 1.52 -11.56
N GLU A 302 17.07 1.95 -12.82
CA GLU A 302 17.93 1.42 -13.90
C GLU A 302 19.41 1.80 -13.71
N SER A 303 19.68 2.95 -13.08
CA SER A 303 21.05 3.43 -12.82
C SER A 303 21.88 2.44 -12.00
N TRP A 304 21.24 1.61 -11.17
CA TRP A 304 21.91 0.59 -10.37
C TRP A 304 22.46 -0.57 -11.19
N ARG A 305 21.92 -0.79 -12.39
CA ARG A 305 22.30 -1.87 -13.31
C ARG A 305 23.16 -1.36 -14.47
N TYR A 306 23.33 -0.05 -14.60
CA TYR A 306 24.07 0.54 -15.70
C TYR A 306 25.57 0.20 -15.61
N GLN A 307 26.08 -0.55 -16.58
CA GLN A 307 27.49 -0.98 -16.66
C GLN A 307 28.34 -0.19 -17.67
N GLY A 308 27.90 1.01 -18.08
CA GLY A 308 28.74 1.92 -18.88
C GLY A 308 29.04 1.51 -20.33
N LYS A 309 28.38 0.48 -20.88
CA LYS A 309 28.53 0.08 -22.30
C LYS A 309 27.38 0.65 -23.12
N GLY A 310 27.71 1.60 -23.99
CA GLY A 310 26.77 2.34 -24.82
C GLY A 310 25.84 1.44 -25.62
N HIS A 311 24.58 1.85 -25.75
CA HIS A 311 23.73 1.33 -26.81
C HIS A 311 24.46 1.53 -28.15
N PRO A 312 24.61 0.50 -29.00
CA PRO A 312 24.91 0.78 -30.39
C PRO A 312 23.77 1.64 -30.90
N ALA A 313 24.08 2.84 -31.40
CA ALA A 313 23.13 3.67 -32.09
C ALA A 313 22.38 2.79 -33.10
N ALA A 314 21.06 2.65 -32.91
CA ALA A 314 20.23 2.01 -33.91
C ALA A 314 20.42 2.81 -35.21
N LYS A 315 20.93 2.13 -36.24
CA LYS A 315 20.98 2.64 -37.61
C LYS A 315 19.59 2.90 -38.14
#